data_AF-A0A2V8P415-F1
#
_entry.id   AF-A0A2V8P415-F1
#
_cell.length_a   1.000
_cell.length_b   1.000
_cell.length_c   1.000
_cell.angle_alpha   90.00
_cell.angle_beta   90.00
_cell.angle_gamma   90.00
#
_symmetry.space_group_name_H-M   'P 1'
#
loop_
_entity.id
_entity.type
_entity.pdbx_description
1 polymer ?
#
loop_
_entity_poly.entity_id
_entity_poly.type
_entity_poly.pdbx_seq_one_letter_code
_entity_poly.pdbx_strand_id
1 'polypeptide(L)'
;MKISSVPVSRPERAGLCLDLYILTWMINRREIPMTYRIAVALVVLLLGSVASMVNAAESKAVQTMAGILLHLQHYPTDADKQSLKQIIEDKSATKDERTVAQALMDVQHTVAAADKPKLEAMVKSDKASSSVKTLAEIILKLTHMPSESDKEKLKALAL
;
A
#
# COMPACT_ATOMS: atom_id res chain seq x y z
N MET A 1 33.69 59.77 31.22
CA MET A 1 34.57 60.46 30.25
C MET A 1 35.37 59.40 29.49
N LYS A 2 35.36 59.50 28.15
CA LYS A 2 36.19 58.82 27.12
C LYS A 2 37.67 58.65 27.53
N ILE A 3 38.55 57.77 27.04
CA ILE A 3 38.69 56.95 25.79
C ILE A 3 39.97 56.09 25.95
N SER A 4 39.98 54.83 25.44
CA SER A 4 40.83 54.29 24.33
C SER A 4 42.35 54.17 24.61
N SER A 5 43.10 53.10 24.29
CA SER A 5 43.37 52.46 22.97
C SER A 5 44.27 51.20 23.20
N VAL A 6 43.97 49.95 22.77
CA VAL A 6 44.13 49.30 21.43
C VAL A 6 45.64 49.07 21.06
N PRO A 7 46.11 47.98 20.37
CA PRO A 7 45.74 46.53 20.31
C PRO A 7 46.92 45.54 19.90
N VAL A 8 46.57 44.26 19.58
CA VAL A 8 47.13 43.33 18.52
C VAL A 8 48.55 42.74 18.70
N SER A 9 48.75 41.41 18.70
CA SER A 9 49.03 40.62 17.48
C SER A 9 48.97 39.09 17.64
N ARG A 10 48.46 38.44 16.58
CA ARG A 10 48.30 37.00 16.25
C ARG A 10 49.64 36.24 16.06
N PRO A 11 49.63 34.88 16.05
CA PRO A 11 49.60 34.15 14.76
C PRO A 11 48.66 32.92 14.82
N GLU A 12 47.73 32.74 13.89
CA GLU A 12 47.90 32.06 12.58
C GLU A 12 48.43 30.61 12.65
N ARG A 13 47.54 29.65 12.35
CA ARG A 13 47.65 28.68 11.23
C ARG A 13 46.40 27.78 11.24
N ALA A 14 45.61 27.85 10.15
CA ALA A 14 45.40 26.75 9.19
C ALA A 14 44.89 25.47 9.86
N GLY A 15 43.66 25.01 9.72
CA GLY A 15 42.87 24.85 8.50
C GLY A 15 42.29 23.42 8.57
N LEU A 16 41.01 23.26 8.24
CA LEU A 16 40.36 21.98 7.92
C LEU A 16 40.43 20.86 9.00
N CYS A 17 39.59 20.93 10.04
CA CYS A 17 39.28 19.74 10.88
C CYS A 17 38.01 19.90 11.75
N LEU A 18 37.04 20.73 11.37
CA LEU A 18 35.88 21.05 12.24
C LEU A 18 34.66 20.13 12.05
N ASP A 19 34.49 19.50 10.88
CA ASP A 19 33.25 18.74 10.60
C ASP A 19 33.24 17.32 11.20
N LEU A 20 34.39 16.67 11.39
CA LEU A 20 34.43 15.37 12.09
C LEU A 20 34.35 15.53 13.62
N TYR A 21 34.74 16.69 14.14
CA TYR A 21 34.82 16.93 15.58
C TYR A 21 33.44 17.08 16.20
N ILE A 22 32.50 17.74 15.52
CA ILE A 22 31.12 17.91 16.03
C ILE A 22 30.37 16.57 15.99
N LEU A 23 30.56 15.77 14.94
CA LEU A 23 29.90 14.46 14.84
C LEU A 23 30.47 13.47 15.87
N THR A 24 31.79 13.50 16.09
CA THR A 24 32.46 12.67 17.10
C THR A 24 32.15 13.19 18.53
N TRP A 25 32.01 14.50 18.74
CA TRP A 25 31.56 15.10 20.00
C TRP A 25 30.10 14.77 20.33
N MET A 26 29.21 14.71 19.33
CA MET A 26 27.82 14.27 19.51
C MET A 26 27.72 12.76 19.79
N ILE A 27 28.53 11.93 19.12
CA ILE A 27 28.50 10.47 19.28
C ILE A 27 29.21 10.03 20.58
N ASN A 28 30.23 10.77 21.03
CA ASN A 28 31.07 10.44 22.19
C ASN A 28 30.80 11.35 23.40
N ARG A 29 29.56 11.82 23.61
CA ARG A 29 29.16 12.49 24.87
C ARG A 29 28.68 11.46 25.89
N ARG A 30 29.58 11.08 26.81
CA ARG A 30 29.40 10.09 27.89
C ARG A 30 28.46 10.51 29.04
N GLU A 31 27.50 11.41 28.83
CA GLU A 31 26.73 12.02 29.95
C GLU A 31 25.22 11.79 29.87
N ILE A 32 24.74 10.91 28.99
CA ILE A 32 23.31 10.53 28.99
C ILE A 32 23.17 9.28 29.87
N PRO A 33 22.56 9.39 31.07
CA PRO A 33 22.43 8.25 31.96
C PRO A 33 21.65 7.14 31.27
N MET A 34 22.09 5.90 31.46
CA MET A 34 21.58 4.71 30.76
C MET A 34 20.05 4.54 30.88
N THR A 35 19.49 5.02 31.99
CA THR A 35 18.04 5.10 32.23
C THR A 35 17.32 6.03 31.25
N TYR A 36 17.92 7.14 30.84
CA TYR A 36 17.36 8.08 29.87
C TYR A 36 17.43 7.53 28.45
N ARG A 37 18.48 6.76 28.12
CA ARG A 37 18.60 6.08 26.81
C ARG A 37 17.54 5.00 26.65
N ILE A 38 17.29 4.22 27.71
CA ILE A 38 16.22 3.22 27.75
C ILE A 38 14.85 3.90 27.74
N ALA A 39 14.65 4.96 28.51
CA ALA A 39 13.39 5.71 28.54
C ALA A 39 13.07 6.35 27.18
N VAL A 40 14.06 6.96 26.50
CA VAL A 40 13.88 7.52 25.15
C VAL A 40 13.60 6.41 24.14
N ALA A 41 14.31 5.28 24.20
CA ALA A 41 14.03 4.14 23.33
C ALA A 41 12.62 3.57 23.54
N LEU A 42 12.16 3.48 24.79
CA LEU A 42 10.81 3.02 25.14
C LEU A 42 9.72 4.02 24.74
N VAL A 43 9.95 5.33 24.88
CA VAL A 43 9.02 6.37 24.44
C VAL A 43 8.90 6.41 22.91
N VAL A 44 10.01 6.23 22.18
CA VAL A 44 10.00 6.10 20.71
C VAL A 44 9.30 4.81 20.27
N LEU A 45 9.47 3.70 21.00
CA LEU A 45 8.77 2.44 20.74
C LEU A 45 7.25 2.56 21.01
N LEU A 46 6.85 3.28 22.08
CA LEU A 46 5.44 3.57 22.40
C LEU A 46 4.78 4.53 21.40
N LEU A 47 5.52 5.51 20.87
CA LEU A 47 5.03 6.46 19.86
C LEU A 47 5.02 5.88 18.43
N GLY A 48 5.71 4.75 18.19
CA GLY A 48 5.89 4.17 16.87
C GLY A 48 4.81 3.17 16.41
N SER A 49 3.85 2.81 17.26
CA SER A 49 2.94 1.69 16.97
C SER A 49 1.46 2.08 17.05
N VAL A 50 0.97 2.84 16.07
CA VAL A 50 -0.46 2.81 15.71
C VAL A 50 -0.65 3.02 14.21
N ALA A 51 -0.18 2.07 13.39
CA ALA A 51 -0.83 1.84 12.11
C ALA A 51 -1.96 0.84 12.37
N SER A 52 -3.10 1.33 12.88
CA SER A 52 -4.31 0.52 12.95
C SER A 52 -4.63 0.06 11.53
N MET A 53 -4.53 -1.25 11.29
CA MET A 53 -5.12 -1.88 10.12
C MET A 53 -6.64 -1.69 10.25
N VAL A 54 -7.16 -0.58 9.74
CA VAL A 54 -8.60 -0.42 9.54
C VAL A 54 -8.97 -1.43 8.47
N ASN A 55 -9.49 -2.57 8.88
CA ASN A 55 -10.17 -3.49 8.00
C ASN A 55 -11.54 -2.87 7.70
N ALA A 56 -11.56 -1.86 6.82
CA ALA A 56 -12.80 -1.36 6.26
C ALA A 56 -13.53 -2.55 5.65
N ALA A 57 -14.83 -2.68 5.91
CA ALA A 57 -15.64 -3.69 5.24
C ALA A 57 -15.44 -3.53 3.73
N GLU A 58 -15.30 -4.66 3.03
CA GLU A 58 -15.16 -4.65 1.58
C GLU A 58 -16.36 -3.94 0.96
N SER A 59 -16.14 -3.32 -0.20
CA SER A 59 -17.25 -2.71 -0.93
C SER A 59 -18.20 -3.82 -1.38
N LYS A 60 -19.50 -3.47 -1.51
CA LYS A 60 -20.48 -4.42 -2.07
C LYS A 60 -20.11 -4.89 -3.47
N ALA A 61 -19.43 -4.05 -4.25
CA ALA A 61 -18.93 -4.41 -5.57
C ALA A 61 -17.86 -5.52 -5.47
N VAL A 62 -16.88 -5.37 -4.56
CA VAL A 62 -15.86 -6.40 -4.31
C VAL A 62 -16.49 -7.69 -3.83
N GLN A 63 -17.39 -7.64 -2.84
CA GLN A 63 -18.08 -8.83 -2.32
C GLN A 63 -18.85 -9.57 -3.42
N THR A 64 -19.58 -8.83 -4.25
CA THR A 64 -20.37 -9.41 -5.35
C THR A 64 -19.46 -10.07 -6.39
N MET A 65 -18.39 -9.38 -6.83
CA MET A 65 -17.43 -9.95 -7.77
C MET A 65 -16.71 -11.18 -7.21
N ALA A 66 -16.36 -11.15 -5.92
CA ALA A 66 -15.73 -12.28 -5.23
C ALA A 66 -16.67 -13.48 -5.15
N GLY A 67 -17.95 -13.26 -4.81
CA GLY A 67 -18.98 -14.29 -4.78
C GLY A 67 -19.21 -14.94 -6.15
N ILE A 68 -19.30 -14.14 -7.22
CA ILE A 68 -19.43 -14.64 -8.59
C ILE A 68 -18.22 -15.51 -8.95
N LEU A 69 -17.00 -15.01 -8.71
CA LEU A 69 -15.77 -15.78 -8.97
C LEU A 69 -15.73 -17.08 -8.18
N LEU A 70 -16.16 -17.09 -6.91
CA LEU A 70 -16.16 -18.28 -6.05
C LEU A 70 -16.99 -19.43 -6.66
N HIS A 71 -18.10 -19.10 -7.31
CA HIS A 71 -19.03 -20.04 -7.92
C HIS A 71 -18.85 -20.18 -9.44
N LEU A 72 -17.86 -19.49 -10.03
CA LEU A 72 -17.59 -19.51 -11.45
C LEU A 72 -17.05 -20.88 -11.89
N GLN A 73 -17.72 -21.51 -12.86
CA GLN A 73 -17.27 -22.80 -13.43
C GLN A 73 -16.66 -22.67 -14.83
N HIS A 74 -17.27 -21.86 -15.71
CA HIS A 74 -16.81 -21.66 -17.09
C HIS A 74 -16.84 -20.18 -17.50
N TYR A 75 -17.99 -19.55 -17.28
CA TYR A 75 -18.27 -18.15 -17.55
C TYR A 75 -19.41 -17.69 -16.63
N PRO A 76 -19.58 -16.37 -16.42
CA PRO A 76 -20.65 -15.85 -15.55
C PRO A 76 -22.03 -16.19 -16.11
N THR A 77 -22.96 -16.60 -15.25
CA THR A 77 -24.36 -16.83 -15.63
C THR A 77 -25.03 -15.52 -16.04
N ASP A 78 -26.23 -15.59 -16.62
CA ASP A 78 -26.98 -14.37 -16.98
C ASP A 78 -27.30 -13.50 -15.74
N ALA A 79 -27.59 -14.14 -14.60
CA ALA A 79 -27.78 -13.45 -13.33
C ALA A 79 -26.50 -12.76 -12.86
N ASP A 80 -25.35 -13.45 -12.95
CA ASP A 80 -24.05 -12.87 -12.61
C ASP A 80 -23.73 -11.66 -13.50
N LYS A 81 -23.96 -11.79 -14.81
CA LYS A 81 -23.76 -10.68 -15.78
C LYS A 81 -24.65 -9.49 -15.46
N GLN A 82 -25.89 -9.70 -15.01
CA GLN A 82 -26.76 -8.62 -14.57
C GLN A 82 -26.21 -7.92 -13.34
N SER A 83 -25.73 -8.66 -12.33
CA SER A 83 -25.08 -8.08 -11.16
C SER A 83 -23.79 -7.31 -11.52
N LEU A 84 -22.97 -7.84 -12.42
CA LEU A 84 -21.77 -7.16 -12.90
C LEU A 84 -22.10 -5.88 -13.66
N LYS A 85 -23.14 -5.90 -14.50
CA LYS A 85 -23.63 -4.72 -15.20
C LYS A 85 -24.10 -3.63 -14.22
N GLN A 86 -24.79 -4.01 -13.14
CA GLN A 86 -25.17 -3.06 -12.10
C GLN A 86 -23.94 -2.39 -11.46
N ILE A 87 -22.86 -3.14 -11.19
CA ILE A 87 -21.61 -2.57 -10.67
C ILE A 87 -20.99 -1.61 -11.69
N ILE A 88 -20.94 -1.99 -12.97
CA ILE A 88 -20.38 -1.15 -14.06
C ILE A 88 -21.12 0.18 -14.19
N GLU A 89 -22.44 0.17 -13.99
CA GLU A 89 -23.30 1.36 -14.09
C GLU A 89 -23.38 2.16 -12.77
N ASP A 90 -22.93 1.59 -11.65
CA ASP A 90 -22.95 2.24 -10.34
C ASP A 90 -21.92 3.37 -10.24
N LYS A 91 -22.40 4.59 -9.99
CA LYS A 91 -21.56 5.78 -9.83
C LYS A 91 -20.82 5.82 -8.50
N SER A 92 -21.27 5.05 -7.50
CA SER A 92 -20.59 4.90 -6.22
C SER A 92 -19.44 3.91 -6.29
N ALA A 93 -19.44 2.99 -7.27
CA ALA A 93 -18.33 2.09 -7.53
C ALA A 93 -17.13 2.85 -8.10
N THR A 94 -15.95 2.50 -7.60
CA THR A 94 -14.69 3.04 -8.08
C THR A 94 -14.45 2.67 -9.55
N LYS A 95 -13.56 3.41 -10.22
CA LYS A 95 -13.19 3.10 -11.60
C LYS A 95 -12.56 1.70 -11.71
N ASP A 96 -11.77 1.31 -10.71
CA ASP A 96 -11.06 0.03 -10.74
C ASP A 96 -12.04 -1.13 -10.53
N GLU A 97 -13.00 -1.02 -9.59
CA GLU A 97 -14.05 -2.02 -9.41
C GLU A 97 -14.88 -2.21 -10.67
N ARG A 98 -15.28 -1.13 -11.35
CA ARG A 98 -16.01 -1.21 -12.61
C ARG A 98 -15.20 -1.87 -13.72
N THR A 99 -13.88 -1.64 -13.74
CA THR A 99 -12.98 -2.26 -14.71
C THR A 99 -12.84 -3.77 -14.45
N VAL A 100 -12.72 -4.18 -13.18
CA VAL A 100 -12.71 -5.61 -12.80
C VAL A 100 -14.04 -6.27 -13.12
N ALA A 101 -15.16 -5.61 -12.85
CA ALA A 101 -16.49 -6.12 -13.15
C ALA A 101 -16.70 -6.34 -14.65
N GLN A 102 -16.26 -5.40 -15.48
CA GLN A 102 -16.28 -5.55 -16.94
C GLN A 102 -15.44 -6.74 -17.39
N ALA A 103 -14.19 -6.83 -16.92
CA ALA A 103 -13.30 -7.93 -17.28
C ALA A 103 -13.86 -9.30 -16.87
N LEU A 104 -14.49 -9.39 -15.70
CA LEU A 104 -15.17 -10.60 -15.24
C LEU A 104 -16.39 -10.94 -16.10
N MET A 105 -17.18 -9.94 -16.49
CA MET A 105 -18.36 -10.11 -17.34
C MET A 105 -17.99 -10.66 -18.73
N ASP A 106 -16.82 -10.28 -19.25
CA ASP A 106 -16.32 -10.66 -20.57
C ASP A 106 -15.53 -11.99 -20.59
N VAL A 107 -15.39 -12.66 -19.43
CA VAL A 107 -14.70 -13.96 -19.33
C VAL A 107 -15.41 -15.01 -20.18
N GLN A 108 -14.63 -15.65 -21.06
CA GLN A 108 -15.04 -16.84 -21.81
C GLN A 108 -13.94 -17.90 -21.65
N HIS A 109 -14.04 -18.70 -20.60
CA HIS A 109 -13.00 -19.63 -20.09
C HIS A 109 -11.71 -18.97 -19.60
N THR A 110 -11.32 -17.84 -20.17
CA THR A 110 -10.16 -17.03 -19.78
C THR A 110 -10.51 -15.55 -19.90
N VAL A 111 -9.67 -14.69 -19.31
CA VAL A 111 -9.81 -13.24 -19.45
C VAL A 111 -9.66 -12.81 -20.92
N ALA A 112 -10.53 -11.90 -21.36
CA ALA A 112 -10.49 -11.35 -22.71
C ALA A 112 -9.18 -10.58 -22.96
N ALA A 113 -8.67 -10.67 -24.19
CA ALA A 113 -7.41 -10.04 -24.57
C ALA A 113 -7.42 -8.51 -24.37
N ALA A 114 -8.57 -7.87 -24.55
CA ALA A 114 -8.76 -6.43 -24.37
C ALA A 114 -8.64 -5.98 -22.89
N ASP A 115 -8.85 -6.88 -21.94
CA ASP A 115 -8.87 -6.55 -20.51
C ASP A 115 -7.57 -6.92 -19.80
N LYS A 116 -6.82 -7.90 -20.30
CA LYS A 116 -5.49 -8.28 -19.79
C LYS A 116 -4.59 -7.07 -19.46
N PRO A 117 -4.30 -6.14 -20.38
CA PRO A 117 -3.40 -5.02 -20.08
C PRO A 117 -3.95 -4.08 -19.00
N LYS A 118 -5.29 -3.93 -18.90
CA LYS A 118 -5.93 -3.09 -17.87
C LYS A 118 -5.75 -3.71 -16.48
N LEU A 119 -6.00 -5.02 -16.37
CA LEU A 119 -5.83 -5.75 -15.11
C LEU A 119 -4.36 -5.81 -14.69
N GLU A 120 -3.43 -6.04 -15.61
CA GLU A 120 -2.00 -6.05 -15.31
C GLU A 120 -1.51 -4.69 -14.79
N ALA A 121 -1.97 -3.60 -15.39
CA ALA A 121 -1.67 -2.25 -14.92
C ALA A 121 -2.24 -2.00 -13.52
N MET A 122 -3.44 -2.52 -13.24
CA MET A 122 -4.10 -2.39 -11.94
C MET A 122 -3.37 -3.13 -10.82
N VAL A 123 -2.91 -4.36 -11.08
CA VAL A 123 -2.09 -5.14 -10.13
C VAL A 123 -0.82 -4.37 -9.75
N LYS A 124 -0.21 -3.68 -10.71
CA LYS A 124 1.01 -2.87 -10.51
C LYS A 124 0.74 -1.47 -9.94
N SER A 125 -0.51 -1.04 -9.82
CA SER A 125 -0.87 0.32 -9.42
C SER A 125 -0.84 0.47 -7.89
N ASP A 126 -0.08 1.43 -7.36
CA ASP A 126 -0.10 1.74 -5.92
C ASP A 126 -1.43 2.36 -5.43
N LYS A 127 -2.31 2.75 -6.37
CA LYS A 127 -3.61 3.38 -6.06
C LYS A 127 -4.75 2.38 -5.91
N ALA A 128 -4.62 1.19 -6.50
CA ALA A 128 -5.66 0.17 -6.43
C ALA A 128 -5.68 -0.47 -5.02
N SER A 129 -6.87 -0.74 -4.49
CA SER A 129 -7.00 -1.45 -3.20
C SER A 129 -6.47 -2.88 -3.30
N SER A 130 -6.04 -3.45 -2.17
CA SER A 130 -5.55 -4.84 -2.08
C SER A 130 -6.57 -5.85 -2.61
N SER A 131 -7.84 -5.61 -2.34
CA SER A 131 -8.94 -6.52 -2.70
C SER A 131 -9.21 -6.48 -4.20
N VAL A 132 -9.20 -5.29 -4.80
CA VAL A 132 -9.30 -5.11 -6.25
C VAL A 132 -8.09 -5.73 -6.97
N LYS A 133 -6.88 -5.58 -6.44
CA LYS A 133 -5.68 -6.25 -6.98
C LYS A 133 -5.83 -7.77 -6.91
N THR A 134 -6.31 -8.30 -5.80
CA THR A 134 -6.53 -9.74 -5.62
C THR A 134 -7.53 -10.27 -6.66
N LEU A 135 -8.65 -9.59 -6.87
CA LEU A 135 -9.62 -9.96 -7.91
C LEU A 135 -9.00 -9.92 -9.31
N ALA A 136 -8.25 -8.86 -9.63
CA ALA A 136 -7.58 -8.70 -10.92
C ALA A 136 -6.56 -9.82 -11.18
N GLU A 137 -5.75 -10.19 -10.18
CA GLU A 137 -4.78 -11.29 -10.28
C GLU A 137 -5.45 -12.63 -10.55
N ILE A 138 -6.56 -12.91 -9.85
CA ILE A 138 -7.31 -14.16 -10.02
C ILE A 138 -7.89 -14.24 -11.42
N ILE A 139 -8.50 -13.15 -11.93
CA ILE A 139 -9.04 -13.10 -13.29
C ILE A 139 -7.94 -13.28 -14.34
N LEU A 140 -6.75 -12.68 -14.14
CA LEU A 140 -5.60 -12.85 -15.04
C LEU A 140 -5.10 -14.29 -15.13
N LYS A 141 -5.12 -15.02 -14.01
CA LYS A 141 -4.68 -16.44 -13.93
C LYS A 141 -5.80 -17.42 -14.31
N LEU A 142 -7.01 -16.93 -14.49
CA LEU A 142 -8.20 -17.76 -14.66
C LEU A 142 -8.08 -18.64 -15.91
N THR A 143 -8.16 -19.95 -15.69
CA THR A 143 -8.23 -20.97 -16.72
C THR A 143 -9.40 -21.89 -16.39
N HIS A 144 -10.56 -21.64 -17.01
CA HIS A 144 -11.89 -22.17 -16.69
C HIS A 144 -12.49 -21.72 -15.36
N MET A 145 -11.87 -22.07 -14.24
CA MET A 145 -12.34 -21.73 -12.88
C MET A 145 -11.18 -21.30 -11.97
N PRO A 146 -11.45 -20.57 -10.87
CA PRO A 146 -10.39 -20.23 -9.92
C PRO A 146 -9.79 -21.47 -9.26
N SER A 147 -8.50 -21.39 -8.94
CA SER A 147 -7.81 -22.43 -8.18
C SER A 147 -8.36 -22.53 -6.75
N GLU A 148 -8.14 -23.66 -6.06
CA GLU A 148 -8.57 -23.81 -4.67
C GLU A 148 -7.95 -22.75 -3.74
N SER A 149 -6.67 -22.40 -3.95
CA SER A 149 -6.00 -21.33 -3.20
C SER A 149 -6.62 -19.95 -3.48
N ASP A 150 -7.05 -19.70 -4.71
CA ASP A 150 -7.73 -18.45 -5.05
C ASP A 150 -9.16 -18.41 -4.48
N LYS A 151 -9.86 -19.55 -4.42
CA LYS A 151 -11.17 -19.65 -3.75
C LYS A 151 -11.08 -19.30 -2.27
N GLU A 152 -10.02 -19.65 -1.56
CA GLU A 152 -9.83 -19.24 -0.16
C GLU A 152 -9.73 -17.71 -0.01
N LYS A 153 -8.99 -17.05 -0.90
CA LYS A 153 -8.91 -15.58 -0.93
C LYS A 153 -10.26 -14.97 -1.27
N LEU A 154 -10.98 -15.54 -2.25
CA LEU A 154 -12.31 -15.08 -2.65
C LEU A 154 -13.32 -15.21 -1.51
N LYS A 155 -13.27 -16.29 -0.71
CA LYS A 155 -14.12 -16.43 0.49
C LYS A 155 -13.92 -15.28 1.46
N ALA A 156 -12.67 -14.87 1.71
CA ALA A 156 -12.39 -13.75 2.62
C ALA A 156 -12.95 -12.41 2.10
N LEU A 157 -12.99 -12.22 0.77
CA LEU A 157 -13.49 -11.01 0.13
C LEU A 157 -15.02 -10.99 -0.04
N ALA A 158 -15.67 -12.15 -0.03
CA ALA A 158 -17.11 -12.30 -0.23
C ALA A 158 -17.95 -12.15 1.06
N LEU A 159 -17.29 -11.89 2.20
CA LEU A 159 -17.92 -11.72 3.52
C LEU A 159 -18.48 -10.31 3.74
#